data_AF-A0AAU8P4W9-F1
#
_entry.id   AF-A0AAU8P4W9-F1
#
_cell.length_a   1.000
_cell.length_b   1.000
_cell.length_c   1.000
_cell.angle_alpha   90.00
_cell.angle_beta   90.00
_cell.angle_gamma   90.00
#
_symmetry.space_group_name_H-M   'P 1'
#
loop_
_entity.id
_entity.type
_entity.pdbx_description
1 polymer ?
#
loop_
_entity_poly.entity_id
_entity_poly.type
_entity_poly.pdbx_seq_one_letter_code
_entity_poly.pdbx_strand_id
1 'polypeptide(L)'
;MALHPVTAVFPRGYLCHNQRFMYRVVPVAEASFMRKLGFTAAVLVAGLVLTACNKLTSYSVSEQQINTYLDKHSQFEKQIGVPGLVDARITLDQLSSQIGRSEPNTITLSGHANVAISSILGPQQSELQLTLRAKPVYQRDEGAIYLRDLTLVDYKVQPEKMETLMKALVPYLNQSLRSYFDQQPAYVLNPENSKTEAIARKLAKGLEVKPGELVIPLTD
;
A
#
# COMPACT_ATOMS: atom_id res chain seq x y z
N MET A 1 12.13 69.13 41.01
CA MET A 1 13.36 68.76 41.73
C MET A 1 14.11 67.79 40.81
N ALA A 2 14.77 68.23 39.75
CA ALA A 2 15.88 69.17 39.67
C ALA A 2 17.20 68.53 40.15
N LEU A 3 18.20 68.66 39.28
CA LEU A 3 19.64 68.78 39.55
C LEU A 3 20.51 67.52 39.32
N HIS A 4 21.12 67.50 38.12
CA HIS A 4 22.57 67.43 37.95
C HIS A 4 23.31 68.25 39.03
N PRO A 5 24.53 67.87 39.49
CA PRO A 5 25.77 68.05 38.71
C PRO A 5 26.75 66.85 38.77
N VAL A 6 27.61 66.62 37.76
CA VAL A 6 28.99 67.18 37.59
C VAL A 6 29.80 67.00 38.89
N THR A 7 30.94 66.30 38.94
CA THR A 7 32.24 66.76 38.42
C THR A 7 33.31 65.67 38.60
N ALA A 8 34.24 65.66 37.66
CA ALA A 8 35.41 64.79 37.52
C ALA A 8 36.48 64.91 38.62
N VAL A 9 37.28 63.85 38.78
CA VAL A 9 38.69 63.91 39.22
C VAL A 9 39.52 62.90 38.41
N PHE A 10 40.27 63.42 37.43
CA PHE A 10 41.55 62.88 36.91
C PHE A 10 42.68 63.35 37.85
N PRO A 11 43.92 62.78 37.92
CA PRO A 11 44.84 62.43 36.81
C PRO A 11 45.62 61.10 37.05
N ARG A 12 46.56 60.56 36.25
CA ARG A 12 47.81 61.16 35.70
C ARG A 12 48.58 60.17 34.79
N GLY A 13 48.97 60.63 33.58
CA GLY A 13 50.19 60.28 32.80
C GLY A 13 50.29 58.87 32.17
N TYR A 14 50.73 58.62 30.93
CA TYR A 14 51.63 59.32 29.98
C TYR A 14 51.26 58.89 28.53
N LEU A 15 51.10 59.81 27.54
CA LEU A 15 52.07 60.18 26.45
C LEU A 15 52.58 58.97 25.65
N CYS A 16 52.53 58.84 24.31
CA CYS A 16 52.55 59.77 23.17
C CYS A 16 51.99 59.06 21.90
N HIS A 17 51.06 59.66 21.12
CA HIS A 17 51.27 60.33 19.80
C HIS A 17 51.24 59.37 18.57
N ASN A 18 50.54 59.57 17.43
CA ASN A 18 49.46 60.45 16.95
C ASN A 18 49.07 60.01 15.51
N GLN A 19 47.83 60.34 15.12
CA GLN A 19 47.23 60.44 13.78
C GLN A 19 46.69 59.18 13.09
N ARG A 20 45.50 59.15 12.46
CA ARG A 20 44.23 59.92 12.53
C ARG A 20 43.27 59.13 11.63
N PHE A 21 42.31 58.37 12.17
CA PHE A 21 41.17 57.86 11.39
C PHE A 21 39.91 58.61 11.83
N MET A 22 39.46 59.52 10.96
CA MET A 22 38.18 60.23 11.06
C MET A 22 37.07 59.33 10.50
N TYR A 23 35.99 59.22 11.27
CA TYR A 23 34.74 58.58 10.88
C TYR A 23 33.76 59.61 10.27
N ARG A 24 32.94 59.10 9.33
CA ARG A 24 31.50 59.39 9.12
C ARG A 24 31.09 60.41 8.04
N VAL A 25 30.51 59.90 6.93
CA VAL A 25 29.15 60.22 6.43
C VAL A 25 28.63 59.14 5.42
N VAL A 26 27.59 58.39 5.86
CA VAL A 26 26.38 57.74 5.25
C VAL A 26 26.05 58.07 3.76
N PRO A 27 25.27 57.31 2.91
CA PRO A 27 24.60 55.97 2.98
C PRO A 27 24.63 55.07 1.67
N VAL A 28 23.90 53.94 1.74
CA VAL A 28 23.16 53.22 0.66
C VAL A 28 23.92 52.21 -0.23
N ALA A 29 23.37 50.98 -0.17
CA ALA A 29 23.26 49.96 -1.22
C ALA A 29 24.46 49.07 -1.59
N GLU A 30 24.17 47.78 -1.40
CA GLU A 30 24.27 46.71 -2.40
C GLU A 30 25.60 45.99 -2.65
N ALA A 31 25.43 44.66 -2.59
CA ALA A 31 26.06 43.66 -3.44
C ALA A 31 27.56 43.41 -3.25
N SER A 32 27.87 42.35 -2.49
CA SER A 32 28.72 41.26 -2.99
C SER A 32 28.91 40.15 -1.95
N PHE A 33 27.88 39.33 -1.74
CA PHE A 33 28.04 38.02 -1.08
C PHE A 33 27.72 36.92 -2.09
N MET A 34 28.51 36.84 -3.17
CA MET A 34 28.31 35.80 -4.19
C MET A 34 29.65 35.38 -4.76
N ARG A 35 30.31 34.43 -4.08
CA ARG A 35 31.42 33.67 -4.67
C ARG A 35 31.80 32.34 -3.98
N LYS A 36 30.97 31.84 -3.05
CA LYS A 36 31.16 30.52 -2.41
C LYS A 36 29.87 29.72 -2.19
N LEU A 37 28.79 30.03 -2.91
CA LEU A 37 27.50 29.31 -2.84
C LEU A 37 27.14 28.55 -4.13
N GLY A 38 28.08 28.39 -5.07
CA GLY A 38 27.80 27.74 -6.36
C GLY A 38 27.94 26.21 -6.38
N PHE A 39 28.66 25.60 -5.43
CA PHE A 39 29.03 24.19 -5.52
C PHE A 39 28.30 23.25 -4.54
N THR A 40 27.57 23.77 -3.56
CA THR A 40 26.84 22.94 -2.57
C THR A 40 25.37 22.70 -2.92
N ALA A 41 24.75 23.56 -3.74
CA ALA A 41 23.35 23.38 -4.16
C ALA A 41 23.17 22.28 -5.23
N ALA A 42 24.20 22.00 -6.05
CA ALA A 42 24.11 21.00 -7.12
C ALA A 42 24.13 19.54 -6.61
N VAL A 43 24.77 19.27 -5.47
CA VAL A 43 24.90 17.91 -4.92
C VAL A 43 23.61 17.44 -4.25
N LEU A 44 22.87 18.36 -3.60
CA LEU A 44 21.60 18.02 -2.93
C LEU A 44 20.45 17.75 -3.93
N VAL A 45 20.46 18.39 -5.09
CA VAL A 45 19.46 18.13 -6.15
C VAL A 45 19.79 16.85 -6.92
N ALA A 46 21.06 16.54 -7.17
CA ALA A 46 21.46 15.32 -7.87
C ALA A 46 21.22 14.03 -7.05
N GLY A 47 21.29 14.08 -5.71
CA GLY A 47 21.05 12.94 -4.84
C GLY A 47 19.58 12.48 -4.78
N LEU A 48 18.62 13.36 -5.07
CA LEU A 48 17.18 13.05 -5.00
C LEU A 48 16.60 12.49 -6.31
N VAL A 49 17.35 12.52 -7.42
CA VAL A 49 16.84 12.05 -8.73
C VAL A 49 16.99 10.53 -8.90
N LEU A 50 17.85 9.87 -8.10
CA LEU A 50 18.18 8.45 -8.30
C LEU A 50 17.13 7.45 -7.79
N THR A 51 16.15 7.86 -6.99
CA THR A 51 15.10 6.95 -6.48
C THR A 51 13.85 6.87 -7.35
N ALA A 52 13.75 7.66 -8.44
CA ALA A 52 12.56 7.70 -9.30
C ALA A 52 12.60 6.75 -10.51
N CYS A 53 13.72 6.07 -10.79
CA CYS A 53 13.87 5.28 -12.03
C CYS A 53 13.09 3.95 -12.03
N ASN A 54 12.69 3.40 -10.88
CA ASN A 54 12.01 2.09 -10.83
C ASN A 54 10.61 2.07 -11.46
N LYS A 55 9.93 3.22 -11.58
CA LYS A 55 8.57 3.30 -12.13
C LYS A 55 8.50 3.26 -13.67
N LEU A 56 9.64 3.34 -14.33
CA LEU A 56 9.71 3.39 -15.80
C LEU A 56 9.82 1.99 -16.43
N THR A 57 10.31 1.00 -15.68
CA THR A 57 10.56 -0.36 -16.18
C THR A 57 9.58 -1.39 -15.63
N SER A 58 8.72 -1.00 -14.70
CA SER A 58 7.75 -1.88 -14.08
C SER A 58 6.46 -1.15 -13.72
N TYR A 59 5.36 -1.90 -13.66
CA TYR A 59 4.09 -1.44 -13.10
C TYR A 59 3.79 -2.27 -11.86
N SER A 60 3.49 -1.61 -10.73
CA SER A 60 3.17 -2.31 -9.49
C SER A 60 1.71 -2.12 -9.07
N VAL A 61 1.15 -3.20 -8.54
CA VAL A 61 -0.20 -3.27 -7.97
C VAL A 61 -0.07 -3.56 -6.48
N SER A 62 -0.48 -2.60 -5.66
CA SER A 62 -0.43 -2.67 -4.20
C SER A 62 -1.58 -3.50 -3.62
N GLU A 63 -1.41 -3.95 -2.36
CA GLU A 63 -2.47 -4.57 -1.55
C GLU A 63 -3.76 -3.73 -1.55
N GLN A 64 -3.64 -2.40 -1.41
CA GLN A 64 -4.79 -1.51 -1.39
C GLN A 64 -5.57 -1.50 -2.71
N GLN A 65 -4.87 -1.57 -3.85
CA GLN A 65 -5.51 -1.64 -5.17
C GLN A 65 -6.24 -2.98 -5.34
N ILE A 66 -5.62 -4.09 -4.91
CA ILE A 66 -6.28 -5.41 -4.90
C ILE A 66 -7.52 -5.37 -4.01
N ASN A 67 -7.41 -4.87 -2.77
CA ASN A 67 -8.53 -4.80 -1.83
C ASN A 67 -9.68 -3.95 -2.41
N THR A 68 -9.37 -2.79 -2.97
CA THR A 68 -10.37 -1.90 -3.58
C THR A 68 -11.04 -2.55 -4.79
N TYR A 69 -10.28 -3.28 -5.60
CA TYR A 69 -10.84 -3.98 -6.75
C TYR A 69 -11.75 -5.12 -6.31
N LEU A 70 -11.28 -5.94 -5.36
CA LEU A 70 -12.02 -7.06 -4.81
C LEU A 70 -13.30 -6.60 -4.13
N ASP A 71 -13.27 -5.54 -3.33
CA ASP A 71 -14.46 -4.99 -2.66
C ASP A 71 -15.54 -4.55 -3.65
N LYS A 72 -15.13 -4.01 -4.80
CA LYS A 72 -16.07 -3.54 -5.85
C LYS A 72 -16.60 -4.66 -6.76
N HIS A 73 -15.83 -5.72 -6.96
CA HIS A 73 -16.13 -6.73 -8.00
C HIS A 73 -16.29 -8.15 -7.45
N SER A 74 -16.05 -8.38 -6.16
CA SER A 74 -16.17 -9.70 -5.54
C SER A 74 -17.50 -9.82 -4.80
N GLN A 75 -18.56 -10.13 -5.54
CA GLN A 75 -19.85 -10.53 -4.96
C GLN A 75 -19.89 -12.05 -4.84
N PHE A 76 -19.01 -12.63 -4.02
CA PHE A 76 -19.04 -14.06 -3.79
C PHE A 76 -20.26 -14.41 -2.94
N GLU A 77 -21.27 -14.96 -3.60
CA GLU A 77 -22.42 -15.61 -2.98
C GLU A 77 -22.57 -17.02 -3.58
N LYS A 78 -22.47 -18.05 -2.74
CA LYS A 78 -22.60 -19.44 -3.16
C LYS A 78 -23.44 -20.25 -2.19
N GLN A 79 -24.24 -21.15 -2.76
CA GLN A 79 -24.90 -22.21 -2.02
C GLN A 79 -24.01 -23.45 -2.05
N ILE A 80 -23.76 -24.01 -0.87
CA ILE A 80 -22.99 -25.26 -0.68
C ILE A 80 -23.78 -26.20 0.23
N GLY A 81 -23.55 -27.50 0.09
CA GLY A 81 -24.17 -28.48 0.97
C GLY A 81 -24.58 -29.76 0.27
N VAL A 82 -25.41 -30.54 0.95
CA VAL A 82 -25.99 -31.78 0.45
C VAL A 82 -27.49 -31.57 0.34
N PRO A 83 -28.05 -31.56 -0.89
CA PRO A 83 -29.48 -31.30 -1.11
C PRO A 83 -30.38 -32.18 -0.24
N GLY A 84 -31.31 -31.54 0.46
CA GLY A 84 -32.30 -32.23 1.30
C GLY A 84 -31.80 -32.65 2.69
N LEU A 85 -30.53 -32.41 3.01
CA LEU A 85 -29.96 -32.65 4.34
C LEU A 85 -29.50 -31.35 5.00
N VAL A 86 -28.62 -30.62 4.33
CA VAL A 86 -28.06 -29.34 4.80
C VAL A 86 -27.65 -28.49 3.62
N ASP A 87 -28.16 -27.25 3.60
CA ASP A 87 -27.84 -26.24 2.60
C ASP A 87 -27.32 -25.00 3.32
N ALA A 88 -26.20 -24.45 2.85
CA ALA A 88 -25.60 -23.24 3.40
C ALA A 88 -25.39 -22.22 2.28
N ARG A 89 -25.99 -21.04 2.43
CA ARG A 89 -25.68 -19.87 1.61
C ARG A 89 -24.58 -19.09 2.29
N ILE A 90 -23.47 -18.89 1.60
CA ILE A 90 -22.30 -18.16 2.08
C ILE A 90 -22.13 -16.89 1.25
N THR A 91 -22.01 -15.76 1.92
CA THR A 91 -21.69 -14.47 1.34
C THR A 91 -20.37 -13.99 1.93
N LEU A 92 -19.38 -13.74 1.09
CA LEU A 92 -18.04 -13.29 1.49
C LEU A 92 -17.88 -11.80 1.23
N ASP A 93 -17.41 -11.08 2.23
CA ASP A 93 -17.18 -9.64 2.21
C ASP A 93 -15.86 -9.26 2.91
N GLN A 94 -15.53 -7.96 2.87
CA GLN A 94 -14.40 -7.37 3.61
C GLN A 94 -13.06 -8.06 3.33
N LEU A 95 -12.78 -8.32 2.05
CA LEU A 95 -11.53 -8.96 1.64
C LEU A 95 -10.33 -8.03 1.85
N SER A 96 -9.30 -8.56 2.50
CA SER A 96 -8.02 -7.89 2.74
C SER A 96 -6.86 -8.78 2.30
N SER A 97 -5.98 -8.24 1.47
CA SER A 97 -4.84 -8.94 0.89
C SER A 97 -3.53 -8.64 1.61
N GLN A 98 -2.70 -9.67 1.75
CA GLN A 98 -1.29 -9.58 2.12
C GLN A 98 -0.46 -10.28 1.06
N ILE A 99 0.41 -9.53 0.38
CA ILE A 99 1.13 -10.01 -0.81
C ILE A 99 2.55 -10.38 -0.43
N GLY A 100 2.95 -11.64 -0.61
CA GLY A 100 4.34 -12.09 -0.46
C GLY A 100 4.97 -11.92 0.92
N ARG A 101 4.17 -11.67 1.98
CA ARG A 101 4.66 -11.46 3.36
C ARG A 101 4.74 -12.75 4.16
N SER A 102 3.72 -13.60 4.07
CA SER A 102 3.66 -14.87 4.80
C SER A 102 4.48 -15.95 4.09
N GLU A 103 4.25 -16.12 2.79
CA GLU A 103 4.96 -17.08 1.94
C GLU A 103 5.35 -16.40 0.61
N PRO A 104 6.60 -16.62 0.12
CA PRO A 104 7.02 -16.11 -1.17
C PRO A 104 6.10 -16.57 -2.30
N ASN A 105 5.92 -15.73 -3.32
CA ASN A 105 5.11 -16.05 -4.51
C ASN A 105 3.62 -16.35 -4.24
N THR A 106 3.09 -15.94 -3.10
CA THR A 106 1.68 -16.13 -2.75
C THR A 106 1.02 -14.83 -2.28
N ILE A 107 -0.31 -14.85 -2.28
CA ILE A 107 -1.14 -13.86 -1.61
C ILE A 107 -1.97 -14.58 -0.55
N THR A 108 -1.98 -14.02 0.65
CA THR A 108 -2.93 -14.38 1.70
C THR A 108 -4.11 -13.41 1.64
N LEU A 109 -5.33 -13.91 1.59
CA LEU A 109 -6.54 -13.11 1.73
C LEU A 109 -7.21 -13.43 3.07
N SER A 110 -7.57 -12.41 3.82
CA SER A 110 -8.49 -12.53 4.95
C SER A 110 -9.85 -11.97 4.55
N GLY A 111 -10.93 -12.58 5.01
CA GLY A 111 -12.28 -12.13 4.70
C GLY A 111 -13.28 -12.55 5.76
N HIS A 112 -14.35 -11.77 5.86
CA HIS A 112 -15.49 -12.08 6.70
C HIS A 112 -16.57 -12.72 5.82
N ALA A 113 -17.26 -13.74 6.33
CA ALA A 113 -18.36 -14.34 5.60
C ALA A 113 -19.57 -14.59 6.49
N ASN A 114 -20.73 -14.24 5.97
CA ASN A 114 -22.03 -14.54 6.55
C ASN A 114 -22.52 -15.88 5.98
N VAL A 115 -23.01 -16.75 6.87
CA VAL A 115 -23.51 -18.07 6.48
C VAL A 115 -24.93 -18.25 6.98
N ALA A 116 -25.86 -18.48 6.07
CA ALA A 116 -27.23 -18.87 6.36
C ALA A 116 -27.40 -20.37 6.07
N ILE A 117 -27.57 -21.16 7.13
CA ILE A 117 -27.71 -22.62 7.08
C ILE A 117 -29.19 -22.97 7.16
N SER A 118 -29.65 -23.84 6.28
CA SER A 118 -30.97 -24.46 6.30
C SER A 118 -30.79 -25.96 6.43
N SER A 119 -31.38 -26.55 7.47
CA SER A 119 -31.28 -27.98 7.75
C SER A 119 -32.64 -28.54 8.18
N ILE A 120 -32.71 -29.87 8.33
CA ILE A 120 -33.88 -30.57 8.88
C ILE A 120 -34.23 -30.08 10.29
N LEU A 121 -33.26 -29.57 11.05
CA LEU A 121 -33.44 -29.03 12.40
C LEU A 121 -33.90 -27.56 12.43
N GLY A 122 -34.01 -26.91 11.27
CA GLY A 122 -34.37 -25.50 11.13
C GLY A 122 -33.24 -24.61 10.61
N PRO A 123 -33.52 -23.30 10.41
CA PRO A 123 -32.56 -22.33 9.92
C PRO A 123 -31.62 -21.84 11.02
N GLN A 124 -30.35 -21.60 10.66
CA GLN A 124 -29.32 -21.06 11.56
C GLN A 124 -28.46 -20.03 10.82
N GLN A 125 -27.90 -19.08 11.55
CA GLN A 125 -26.95 -18.10 11.03
C GLN A 125 -25.62 -18.23 11.77
N SER A 126 -24.52 -18.04 11.04
CA SER A 126 -23.18 -18.01 11.59
C SER A 126 -22.29 -17.06 10.83
N GLU A 127 -21.30 -16.53 11.52
CA GLU A 127 -20.24 -15.70 10.95
C GLU A 127 -18.95 -16.50 10.85
N LEU A 128 -18.18 -16.24 9.79
CA LEU A 128 -16.90 -16.85 9.53
C LEU A 128 -15.83 -15.79 9.35
N GLN A 129 -14.66 -16.04 9.93
CA GLN A 129 -13.42 -15.37 9.57
C GLN A 129 -12.58 -16.37 8.79
N LEU A 130 -12.27 -16.05 7.53
CA LEU A 130 -11.53 -16.94 6.63
C LEU A 130 -10.12 -16.40 6.41
N THR A 131 -9.15 -17.31 6.37
CA THR A 131 -7.81 -17.05 5.85
C THR A 131 -7.56 -17.96 4.66
N LEU A 132 -7.42 -17.35 3.49
CA LEU A 132 -7.25 -17.99 2.20
C LEU A 132 -5.82 -17.75 1.71
N ARG A 133 -5.29 -18.70 0.95
CA ARG A 133 -4.02 -18.56 0.24
C ARG A 133 -4.24 -18.83 -1.24
N ALA A 134 -3.62 -18.04 -2.08
CA ALA A 134 -3.64 -18.23 -3.53
C ALA A 134 -2.31 -17.85 -4.17
N LYS A 135 -2.12 -18.31 -5.41
CA LYS A 135 -1.02 -17.89 -6.28
C LYS A 135 -1.53 -16.85 -7.26
N PRO A 136 -0.96 -15.64 -7.26
CA PRO A 136 -1.30 -14.64 -8.26
C PRO A 136 -0.69 -15.03 -9.60
N VAL A 137 -1.50 -15.02 -10.66
CA VAL A 137 -1.07 -15.34 -12.03
C VAL A 137 -1.58 -14.26 -12.97
N TYR A 138 -0.70 -13.74 -13.81
CA TYR A 138 -1.09 -12.78 -14.84
C TYR A 138 -1.55 -13.48 -16.11
N GLN A 139 -2.80 -13.21 -16.52
CA GLN A 139 -3.37 -13.66 -17.78
C GLN A 139 -3.23 -12.56 -18.83
N ARG A 140 -2.32 -12.78 -19.80
CA ARG A 140 -1.95 -11.77 -20.79
C ARG A 140 -3.11 -11.35 -21.69
N ASP A 141 -3.90 -12.31 -22.16
CA ASP A 141 -4.97 -12.06 -23.13
C ASP A 141 -6.04 -11.10 -22.57
N GLU A 142 -6.29 -11.19 -21.28
CA GLU A 142 -7.29 -10.39 -20.58
C GLU A 142 -6.69 -9.14 -19.93
N GLY A 143 -5.36 -9.10 -19.78
CA GLY A 143 -4.68 -8.05 -19.03
C GLY A 143 -5.09 -8.06 -17.55
N ALA A 144 -5.23 -9.25 -16.97
CA ALA A 144 -5.81 -9.43 -15.64
C ALA A 144 -4.93 -10.30 -14.73
N ILE A 145 -5.03 -10.08 -13.44
CA ILE A 145 -4.39 -10.88 -12.40
C ILE A 145 -5.46 -11.77 -11.77
N TYR A 146 -5.25 -13.08 -11.87
CA TYR A 146 -6.08 -14.12 -11.29
C TYR A 146 -5.45 -14.69 -10.03
N LEU A 147 -6.28 -15.17 -9.11
CA LEU A 147 -5.84 -15.88 -7.91
C LEU A 147 -6.11 -17.36 -8.07
N ARG A 148 -5.08 -18.10 -8.48
CA ARG A 148 -5.13 -19.53 -8.75
C ARG A 148 -4.82 -20.34 -7.51
N ASP A 149 -5.22 -21.61 -7.52
CA ASP A 149 -4.96 -22.57 -6.44
C ASP A 149 -5.44 -22.08 -5.07
N LEU A 150 -6.58 -21.38 -5.06
CA LEU A 150 -7.11 -20.82 -3.83
C LEU A 150 -7.47 -21.93 -2.84
N THR A 151 -6.92 -21.81 -1.64
CA THR A 151 -7.01 -22.80 -0.57
C THR A 151 -7.39 -22.12 0.74
N LEU A 152 -8.39 -22.63 1.45
CA LEU A 152 -8.68 -22.25 2.83
C LEU A 152 -7.57 -22.78 3.75
N VAL A 153 -6.83 -21.88 4.37
CA VAL A 153 -5.73 -22.18 5.31
C VAL A 153 -6.26 -22.29 6.73
N ASP A 154 -7.13 -21.36 7.11
CA ASP A 154 -7.71 -21.31 8.45
C ASP A 154 -9.12 -20.72 8.40
N TYR A 155 -9.95 -21.09 9.36
CA TYR A 155 -11.25 -20.46 9.57
C TYR A 155 -11.63 -20.44 11.05
N LYS A 156 -12.36 -19.40 11.45
CA LYS A 156 -13.03 -19.33 12.75
C LYS A 156 -14.52 -19.14 12.52
N VAL A 157 -15.34 -19.93 13.19
CA VAL A 157 -16.80 -19.85 13.07
C VAL A 157 -17.43 -19.43 14.38
N GLN A 158 -18.44 -18.56 14.29
CA GLN A 158 -19.29 -18.18 15.41
C GLN A 158 -20.75 -18.45 15.09
N PRO A 159 -21.51 -19.09 16.00
CA PRO A 159 -21.07 -19.60 17.31
C PRO A 159 -20.23 -20.88 17.20
N GLU A 160 -19.34 -21.15 18.18
CA GLU A 160 -18.39 -22.28 18.16
C GLU A 160 -19.05 -23.65 17.95
N LYS A 161 -20.27 -23.83 18.42
CA LYS A 161 -21.08 -25.05 18.18
C LYS A 161 -21.29 -25.38 16.68
N MET A 162 -21.07 -24.44 15.77
CA MET A 162 -21.15 -24.64 14.31
C MET A 162 -19.87 -25.20 13.70
N GLU A 163 -18.78 -25.36 14.46
CA GLU A 163 -17.48 -25.82 13.96
C GLU A 163 -17.54 -27.20 13.33
N THR A 164 -18.27 -28.14 13.93
CA THR A 164 -18.41 -29.50 13.40
C THR A 164 -19.17 -29.51 12.07
N LEU A 165 -20.24 -28.72 11.96
CA LEU A 165 -21.00 -28.58 10.71
C LEU A 165 -20.14 -27.90 9.64
N MET A 166 -19.44 -26.82 10.00
CA MET A 166 -18.56 -26.11 9.08
C MET A 166 -17.46 -27.02 8.55
N LYS A 167 -16.83 -27.82 9.42
CA LYS A 167 -15.78 -28.79 9.04
C LYS A 167 -16.25 -29.78 7.96
N ALA A 168 -17.50 -30.22 8.02
CA ALA A 168 -18.09 -31.08 6.99
C ALA A 168 -18.34 -30.34 5.66
N LEU A 169 -18.53 -29.02 5.70
CA LEU A 169 -18.77 -28.17 4.53
C LEU A 169 -17.49 -27.61 3.91
N VAL A 170 -16.35 -27.61 4.62
CA VAL A 170 -15.06 -27.08 4.13
C VAL A 170 -14.66 -27.59 2.73
N PRO A 171 -14.79 -28.89 2.38
CA PRO A 171 -14.44 -29.36 1.03
C PRO A 171 -15.26 -28.66 -0.07
N TYR A 172 -16.56 -28.45 0.17
CA TYR A 172 -17.46 -27.76 -0.75
C TYR A 172 -17.18 -26.25 -0.81
N LEU A 173 -16.85 -25.65 0.33
CA LEU A 173 -16.42 -24.26 0.42
C LEU A 173 -15.13 -24.03 -0.38
N ASN A 174 -14.10 -24.86 -0.18
CA ASN A 174 -12.85 -24.81 -0.92
C ASN A 174 -13.08 -24.92 -2.43
N GLN A 175 -13.89 -25.89 -2.86
CA GLN A 175 -14.21 -26.06 -4.27
C GLN A 175 -14.94 -24.84 -4.84
N SER A 176 -15.89 -24.27 -4.09
CA SER A 176 -16.66 -23.10 -4.51
C SER A 176 -15.81 -21.84 -4.61
N LEU A 177 -14.95 -21.59 -3.62
CA LEU A 177 -14.00 -20.48 -3.62
C LEU A 177 -13.03 -20.59 -4.80
N ARG A 178 -12.43 -21.77 -4.98
CA ARG A 178 -11.52 -22.02 -6.11
C ARG A 178 -12.21 -21.76 -7.44
N SER A 179 -13.39 -22.34 -7.65
CA SER A 179 -14.13 -22.20 -8.91
C SER A 179 -14.51 -20.75 -9.20
N TYR A 180 -14.84 -19.96 -8.16
CA TYR A 180 -15.16 -18.54 -8.32
C TYR A 180 -13.93 -17.72 -8.70
N PHE A 181 -12.85 -17.80 -7.92
CA PHE A 181 -11.64 -17.00 -8.16
C PHE A 181 -10.81 -17.45 -9.37
N ASP A 182 -11.06 -18.67 -9.88
CA ASP A 182 -10.53 -19.12 -11.15
C ASP A 182 -11.18 -18.42 -12.37
N GLN A 183 -12.37 -17.86 -12.20
CA GLN A 183 -13.13 -17.18 -13.25
C GLN A 183 -13.21 -15.67 -13.02
N GLN A 184 -13.10 -15.22 -11.77
CA GLN A 184 -13.14 -13.82 -11.40
C GLN A 184 -11.71 -13.29 -11.18
N PRO A 185 -11.26 -12.29 -11.96
CA PRO A 185 -9.97 -11.66 -11.73
C PRO A 185 -9.97 -10.90 -10.40
N ALA A 186 -8.82 -10.87 -9.73
CA ALA A 186 -8.61 -10.05 -8.54
C ALA A 186 -8.13 -8.63 -8.89
N TYR A 187 -7.70 -8.42 -10.13
CA TYR A 187 -7.38 -7.10 -10.67
C TYR A 187 -7.38 -7.15 -12.20
N VAL A 188 -7.89 -6.10 -12.85
CA VAL A 188 -7.82 -5.96 -14.31
C VAL A 188 -7.11 -4.65 -14.61
N LEU A 189 -6.07 -4.70 -15.45
CA LEU A 189 -5.36 -3.50 -15.88
C LEU A 189 -6.28 -2.69 -16.79
N ASN A 190 -6.53 -1.46 -16.40
CA ASN A 190 -7.29 -0.49 -17.16
C ASN A 190 -6.35 0.49 -17.88
N PRO A 191 -6.25 0.42 -19.22
CA PRO A 191 -5.44 1.35 -20.01
C PRO A 191 -5.87 2.82 -19.89
N GLU A 192 -7.10 3.08 -19.47
CA GLU A 192 -7.63 4.44 -19.32
C GLU A 192 -7.18 5.10 -18.01
N ASN A 193 -6.79 4.32 -17.00
CA ASN A 193 -6.33 4.84 -15.71
C ASN A 193 -4.99 5.58 -15.84
N SER A 194 -4.05 5.01 -16.61
CA SER A 194 -2.72 5.61 -16.80
C SER A 194 -1.97 5.05 -18.02
N LYS A 195 -1.04 5.84 -18.54
CA LYS A 195 -0.14 5.41 -19.63
C LYS A 195 0.71 4.19 -19.24
N THR A 196 1.21 4.15 -18.01
CA THR A 196 2.06 3.04 -17.53
C THR A 196 1.28 1.73 -17.44
N GLU A 197 0.02 1.79 -17.00
CA GLU A 197 -0.88 0.63 -16.93
C GLU A 197 -1.26 0.14 -18.33
N ALA A 198 -1.49 1.06 -19.27
CA ALA A 198 -1.70 0.72 -20.69
C ALA A 198 -0.49 0.02 -21.31
N ILE A 199 0.73 0.45 -20.97
CA ILE A 199 1.98 -0.19 -21.41
C ILE A 199 2.12 -1.56 -20.74
N ALA A 200 1.87 -1.66 -19.44
CA ALA A 200 1.90 -2.91 -18.70
C ALA A 200 0.99 -3.96 -19.34
N ARG A 201 -0.25 -3.61 -19.68
CA ARG A 201 -1.17 -4.53 -20.36
C ARG A 201 -0.62 -5.06 -21.69
N LYS A 202 0.16 -4.27 -22.43
CA LYS A 202 0.71 -4.65 -23.74
C LYS A 202 2.02 -5.43 -23.65
N LEU A 203 2.87 -5.09 -22.69
CA LEU A 203 4.26 -5.59 -22.62
C LEU A 203 4.49 -6.60 -21.49
N ALA A 204 3.52 -6.81 -20.60
CA ALA A 204 3.65 -7.73 -19.48
C ALA A 204 4.04 -9.14 -19.94
N LYS A 205 5.23 -9.56 -19.50
CA LYS A 205 5.73 -10.92 -19.73
C LYS A 205 5.44 -11.86 -18.56
N GLY A 206 5.12 -11.32 -17.40
CA GLY A 206 4.84 -12.14 -16.22
C GLY A 206 4.42 -11.29 -15.03
N LEU A 207 4.51 -11.91 -13.86
CA LEU A 207 4.15 -11.33 -12.58
C LEU A 207 5.18 -11.75 -11.53
N GLU A 208 5.78 -10.77 -10.87
CA GLU A 208 6.64 -10.98 -9.72
C GLU A 208 5.87 -10.64 -8.45
N VAL A 209 6.00 -11.47 -7.42
CA VAL A 209 5.42 -11.20 -6.11
C VAL A 209 6.51 -10.64 -5.21
N LYS A 210 6.32 -9.40 -4.74
CA LYS A 210 7.19 -8.76 -3.75
C LYS A 210 6.40 -8.48 -2.48
N PRO A 211 7.06 -8.37 -1.31
CA PRO A 211 6.36 -8.03 -0.08
C PRO A 211 5.56 -6.72 -0.22
N GLY A 212 4.24 -6.83 -0.18
CA GLY A 212 3.29 -5.70 -0.29
C GLY A 212 2.83 -5.31 -1.70
N GLU A 213 3.38 -5.89 -2.76
CA GLU A 213 3.00 -5.53 -4.13
C GLU A 213 3.22 -6.66 -5.16
N LEU A 214 2.41 -6.64 -6.21
CA LEU A 214 2.62 -7.42 -7.42
C LEU A 214 3.28 -6.55 -8.47
N VAL A 215 4.38 -7.02 -9.05
CA VAL A 215 5.15 -6.25 -10.03
C VAL A 215 5.05 -6.91 -11.40
N ILE A 216 4.64 -6.13 -12.38
CA ILE A 216 4.61 -6.48 -13.79
C ILE A 216 5.84 -5.84 -14.45
N PRO A 217 6.87 -6.62 -14.78
CA PRO A 217 8.03 -6.12 -15.51
C PRO A 217 7.64 -5.78 -16.95
N LEU A 218 8.11 -4.61 -17.43
CA LEU A 218 7.88 -4.12 -18.79
C LEU A 218 9.04 -4.44 -19.74
N THR A 219 10.18 -4.84 -19.17
CA THR A 219 11.41 -5.22 -19.85
C THR A 219 11.87 -6.60 -19.37
N ASP A 220 12.74 -7.25 -20.16
CA ASP A 220 13.41 -8.50 -19.75
C ASP A 220 14.42 -8.29 -18.62
#